data_AF-A0A6P7TNE9-F1
#
_entry.id   AF-A0A6P7TNE9-F1
#
_cell.length_a   1.000
_cell.length_b   1.000
_cell.length_c   1.000
_cell.angle_alpha   90.00
_cell.angle_beta   90.00
_cell.angle_gamma   90.00
#
_symmetry.space_group_name_H-M   'P 1'
#
loop_
_entity.id
_entity.type
_entity.pdbx_description
1 polymer ?
#
loop_
_entity_poly.entity_id
_entity_poly.type
_entity_poly.pdbx_seq_one_letter_code
_entity_poly.pdbx_strand_id
1 'polypeptide(L)'
;MSIMNSFFLPRLLSPKLGTLIRFNPTVSLRPILTQSLRPHACIFVQPLSCLTPKRSSSQQGLFSRGHQQTRWKPAPPYRRKSSQEKMDPRIIYMVYASITIGALLLGTILFSRLKLIYKKYIHDIHTYYDAPFGRRQKLIQYKGVVLPAMLENDLPKIRDFDVRPDDVWVVSWPRSGTTWVQEIVYLIHSDLDISQEEEKNIEQRFHFLENIYPGLPAIAAKESPRLIKSHLPFQLLPEQLSTVKPKIIYVVRNPKDILISYYNFLKMLTPLKFVGTFEEFCDRFTKDKVYYSPWGKHVRTAVDLNQQHHNILIVQYEDLHKDLAGNVQRIAKFLGKELTPEQLLTICHRCLFKNMRQNKSVNYSWWDGYGIRDQTQTEFLRRGKVGDWKHYLTPFFSRRVEKMVKDNLTDVNLNIEYELTVPPTVE
;
A
#
# COMPACT_ATOMS: atom_id res chain seq x y z
N MET A 1 22.79 -9.68 -12.91
CA MET A 1 23.20 -8.62 -13.86
C MET A 1 21.97 -8.23 -14.66
N SER A 2 21.66 -6.93 -14.60
CA SER A 2 20.60 -6.14 -15.22
C SER A 2 19.76 -6.77 -16.33
N ILE A 3 18.43 -6.67 -16.22
CA ILE A 3 17.51 -6.10 -17.22
C ILE A 3 16.06 -6.19 -16.68
N MET A 4 15.29 -5.12 -16.92
CA MET A 4 13.85 -4.89 -16.66
C MET A 4 13.46 -4.29 -15.30
N ASN A 5 13.71 -2.99 -15.14
CA ASN A 5 12.84 -2.08 -14.39
C ASN A 5 12.72 -0.78 -15.20
N SER A 6 11.67 -0.66 -16.01
CA SER A 6 11.38 0.56 -16.77
C SER A 6 9.90 0.61 -17.15
N PHE A 7 9.02 0.91 -16.22
CA PHE A 7 7.72 1.52 -16.54
C PHE A 7 7.39 2.54 -15.45
N PHE A 8 6.90 3.70 -15.88
CA PHE A 8 6.55 4.93 -15.12
C PHE A 8 7.65 6.00 -14.96
N LEU A 9 7.83 6.85 -16.01
CA LEU A 9 7.62 8.31 -15.99
C LEU A 9 7.79 8.91 -17.43
N PRO A 10 7.40 10.16 -17.74
CA PRO A 10 6.32 10.49 -18.68
C PRO A 10 6.79 11.07 -20.04
N ARG A 11 5.97 10.93 -21.10
CA ARG A 11 6.13 11.69 -22.34
C ARG A 11 5.18 12.88 -22.39
N LEU A 12 5.72 14.05 -22.08
CA LEU A 12 5.18 15.36 -22.46
C LEU A 12 5.49 15.60 -23.94
N LEU A 13 4.48 15.66 -24.81
CA LEU A 13 4.54 16.36 -26.09
C LEU A 13 3.14 16.86 -26.46
N SER A 14 2.94 18.18 -26.38
CA SER A 14 1.89 18.91 -27.10
C SER A 14 2.46 19.43 -28.43
N PRO A 15 1.63 19.71 -29.45
CA PRO A 15 2.08 20.49 -30.59
C PRO A 15 1.25 21.78 -30.83
N LYS A 16 1.98 22.83 -31.23
CA LYS A 16 1.60 24.04 -32.02
C LYS A 16 0.85 25.16 -31.25
N LEU A 17 1.09 26.46 -31.45
CA LEU A 17 1.86 27.24 -32.43
C LEU A 17 2.04 28.68 -31.91
N GLY A 18 3.11 29.36 -32.33
CA GLY A 18 3.14 30.82 -32.52
C GLY A 18 3.77 31.67 -31.43
N THR A 19 4.98 32.19 -31.68
CA THR A 19 5.28 33.65 -31.80
C THR A 19 6.80 33.81 -31.97
N LEU A 20 7.20 34.54 -33.02
CA LEU A 20 8.58 34.96 -33.29
C LEU A 20 9.11 35.85 -32.15
N ILE A 21 10.33 35.62 -31.67
CA ILE A 21 11.25 36.68 -31.22
C ILE A 21 12.70 36.22 -31.42
N ARG A 22 13.53 37.20 -31.77
CA ARG A 22 14.86 37.18 -32.39
C ARG A 22 15.97 36.52 -31.56
N PHE A 23 16.90 35.87 -32.28
CA PHE A 23 18.25 35.56 -31.81
C PHE A 23 19.11 36.83 -31.74
N ASN A 24 19.90 36.97 -30.67
CA ASN A 24 21.19 37.65 -30.73
C ASN A 24 22.18 36.93 -29.80
N PRO A 25 23.38 36.52 -30.26
CA PRO A 25 24.30 35.67 -29.50
C PRO A 25 25.42 36.51 -28.89
N THR A 26 25.75 36.30 -27.62
CA THR A 26 27.04 36.73 -27.08
C THR A 26 27.46 35.95 -25.84
N VAL A 27 28.67 35.38 -25.94
CA VAL A 27 29.69 35.22 -24.88
C VAL A 27 29.77 33.87 -24.14
N SER A 28 30.76 33.10 -24.62
CA SER A 28 31.91 32.51 -23.89
C SER A 28 31.72 31.24 -23.06
N LEU A 29 32.22 30.14 -23.64
CA LEU A 29 32.63 28.91 -22.97
C LEU A 29 34.11 29.01 -22.57
N ARG A 30 34.47 28.72 -21.31
CA ARG A 30 35.66 27.92 -20.94
C ARG A 30 35.49 27.21 -19.58
N PRO A 31 36.19 26.08 -19.35
CA PRO A 31 35.84 25.06 -18.37
C PRO A 31 36.78 25.04 -17.15
N ILE A 32 36.30 24.54 -16.00
CA ILE A 32 37.17 24.11 -14.90
C ILE A 32 36.63 22.80 -14.30
N LEU A 33 37.42 21.74 -14.43
CA LEU A 33 37.37 20.51 -13.65
C LEU A 33 38.00 20.77 -12.27
N THR A 34 37.40 20.30 -11.18
CA THR A 34 37.92 19.23 -10.29
C THR A 34 37.30 19.22 -8.88
N GLN A 35 37.11 17.98 -8.40
CA GLN A 35 37.26 17.48 -7.02
C GLN A 35 36.09 17.45 -6.00
N SER A 36 35.59 16.20 -5.89
CA SER A 36 35.47 15.35 -4.69
C SER A 36 34.57 15.77 -3.52
N LEU A 37 33.47 15.03 -3.39
CA LEU A 37 32.66 14.89 -2.17
C LEU A 37 33.17 13.69 -1.34
N ARG A 38 33.39 13.91 -0.04
CA ARG A 38 33.56 12.86 0.99
C ARG A 38 32.19 12.49 1.57
N PRO A 39 31.96 11.23 1.98
CA PRO A 39 30.96 10.90 2.99
C PRO A 39 31.60 10.67 4.38
N HIS A 40 30.86 11.11 5.41
CA HIS A 40 31.14 10.93 6.82
C HIS A 40 30.68 9.56 7.36
N ALA A 41 31.20 9.25 8.56
CA ALA A 41 30.74 8.29 9.57
C ALA A 41 31.35 6.87 9.52
N CYS A 42 32.50 6.72 10.19
CA CYS A 42 32.90 5.47 10.84
C CYS A 42 32.98 5.71 12.35
N ILE A 43 32.33 4.82 13.08
CA ILE A 43 32.25 4.72 14.53
C ILE A 43 33.62 4.33 15.09
N PHE A 44 34.14 5.10 16.04
CA PHE A 44 35.35 4.75 16.80
C PHE A 44 34.97 4.30 18.22
N VAL A 45 35.43 3.11 18.58
CA VAL A 45 35.54 2.62 19.96
C VAL A 45 36.94 3.00 20.45
N GLN A 46 37.03 3.66 21.61
CA GLN A 46 38.30 3.99 22.30
C GLN A 46 38.93 2.74 22.94
N PRO A 47 40.23 2.80 23.29
CA PRO A 47 40.54 3.10 24.70
C PRO A 47 41.70 4.08 24.94
N LEU A 48 41.62 4.69 26.14
CA LEU A 48 42.61 5.39 26.99
C LEU A 48 44.06 4.86 26.88
N SER A 49 45.16 5.55 27.20
CA SER A 49 45.53 6.88 27.74
C SER A 49 47.07 6.83 27.92
N CYS A 50 47.81 7.94 27.73
CA CYS A 50 48.96 8.35 28.57
C CYS A 50 49.72 9.58 28.00
N LEU A 51 49.57 10.70 28.71
CA LEU A 51 50.54 11.73 29.14
C LEU A 51 51.75 12.16 28.24
N THR A 52 51.69 13.45 27.89
CA THR A 52 52.64 14.54 27.51
C THR A 52 54.13 14.43 27.96
N PRO A 53 55.13 15.19 27.39
CA PRO A 53 55.02 16.63 27.08
C PRO A 53 55.85 17.28 25.93
N LYS A 54 55.54 18.58 25.73
CA LYS A 54 56.03 19.61 24.80
C LYS A 54 57.53 19.97 24.94
N ARG A 55 58.14 20.44 23.83
CA ARG A 55 59.07 21.60 23.65
C ARG A 55 59.36 21.76 22.13
N SER A 56 58.95 22.83 21.42
CA SER A 56 59.61 24.15 21.19
C SER A 56 61.14 24.10 21.08
N SER A 57 61.88 24.84 20.25
CA SER A 57 61.76 25.71 19.06
C SER A 57 63.21 26.16 18.76
N SER A 58 63.46 26.78 17.59
CA SER A 58 64.66 27.55 17.16
C SER A 58 66.00 26.78 17.00
N GLN A 59 66.58 26.64 15.82
CA GLN A 59 67.18 27.60 14.84
C GLN A 59 68.65 27.97 15.11
N GLN A 60 69.42 27.95 14.00
CA GLN A 60 70.74 28.55 13.71
C GLN A 60 71.94 27.85 14.38
N GLY A 61 72.98 27.38 13.69
CA GLY A 61 73.49 27.65 12.35
C GLY A 61 74.90 28.24 12.49
N LEU A 62 75.96 27.58 11.99
CA LEU A 62 77.23 28.22 11.62
C LEU A 62 78.20 27.26 10.90
N PHE A 63 78.38 27.55 9.60
CA PHE A 63 79.60 27.53 8.78
C PHE A 63 80.84 26.75 9.28
N SER A 64 81.42 25.90 8.43
CA SER A 64 82.40 26.34 7.40
C SER A 64 83.19 25.16 6.78
N ARG A 65 83.58 25.35 5.50
CA ARG A 65 84.62 24.62 4.71
C ARG A 65 84.24 23.18 4.34
N GLY A 66 84.41 22.70 3.11
CA GLY A 66 85.25 23.10 2.00
C GLY A 66 85.81 21.81 1.39
N HIS A 67 85.54 21.60 0.11
CA HIS A 67 86.17 20.64 -0.82
C HIS A 67 85.84 19.13 -0.79
N GLN A 68 85.25 18.76 -1.94
CA GLN A 68 85.62 17.70 -2.88
C GLN A 68 85.15 16.25 -2.67
N GLN A 69 84.60 15.75 -3.78
CA GLN A 69 84.10 14.42 -4.06
C GLN A 69 85.11 13.32 -3.73
N THR A 70 84.67 12.31 -2.98
CA THR A 70 85.21 10.95 -3.11
C THR A 70 84.07 9.94 -3.26
N ARG A 71 84.07 9.38 -4.46
CA ARG A 71 83.50 8.13 -4.99
C ARG A 71 83.09 7.08 -3.93
N TRP A 72 81.78 6.86 -3.76
CA TRP A 72 81.24 5.68 -3.08
C TRP A 72 81.48 4.43 -3.95
N LYS A 73 82.18 3.42 -3.38
CA LYS A 73 82.19 2.06 -3.95
C LYS A 73 80.82 1.42 -3.70
N PRO A 74 80.18 0.78 -4.69
CA PRO A 74 78.92 0.08 -4.45
C PRO A 74 79.15 -1.12 -3.54
N ALA A 75 78.28 -1.27 -2.54
CA ALA A 75 78.16 -2.46 -1.71
C ALA A 75 77.85 -3.70 -2.59
N PRO A 76 78.30 -4.91 -2.19
CA PRO A 76 78.00 -6.12 -2.95
C PRO A 76 76.48 -6.32 -3.04
N PRO A 77 75.96 -6.79 -4.17
CA PRO A 77 74.52 -6.93 -4.36
C PRO A 77 73.96 -7.93 -3.34
N TYR A 78 73.05 -7.43 -2.49
CA TYR A 78 72.25 -8.24 -1.58
C TYR A 78 71.39 -9.20 -2.42
N ARG A 79 71.74 -10.48 -2.37
CA ARG A 79 71.03 -11.56 -3.07
C ARG A 79 69.68 -11.77 -2.40
N ARG A 80 68.65 -11.06 -2.88
CA ARG A 80 67.25 -11.27 -2.46
C ARG A 80 66.87 -12.71 -2.84
N LYS A 81 66.86 -13.64 -1.89
CA LYS A 81 66.18 -14.93 -2.07
C LYS A 81 64.69 -14.62 -2.17
N SER A 82 64.16 -14.50 -3.40
CA SER A 82 62.73 -14.52 -3.65
C SER A 82 62.24 -15.95 -3.50
N SER A 83 62.11 -16.44 -2.26
CA SER A 83 61.20 -17.56 -2.01
C SER A 83 59.79 -16.98 -2.05
N GLN A 84 59.25 -16.78 -3.26
CA GLN A 84 57.81 -16.94 -3.42
C GLN A 84 57.55 -18.40 -3.11
N GLU A 85 57.25 -18.72 -1.85
CA GLU A 85 56.59 -19.98 -1.53
C GLU A 85 55.29 -19.97 -2.31
N LYS A 86 55.31 -20.66 -3.46
CA LYS A 86 54.11 -20.88 -4.25
C LYS A 86 53.19 -21.69 -3.35
N MET A 87 52.13 -21.06 -2.90
CA MET A 87 51.06 -21.70 -2.15
C MET A 87 50.67 -22.98 -2.90
N ASP A 88 50.70 -24.12 -2.21
CA ASP A 88 50.52 -25.43 -2.81
C ASP A 88 49.23 -25.41 -3.65
N PRO A 89 49.28 -25.75 -4.96
CA PRO A 89 48.11 -25.84 -5.81
C PRO A 89 46.95 -26.66 -5.19
N ARG A 90 47.26 -27.63 -4.32
CA ARG A 90 46.26 -28.40 -3.55
C ARG A 90 45.50 -27.54 -2.55
N ILE A 91 46.17 -26.65 -1.84
CA ILE A 91 45.56 -25.72 -0.89
C ILE A 91 44.67 -24.73 -1.64
N ILE A 92 45.15 -24.20 -2.77
CA ILE A 92 44.37 -23.31 -3.64
C ILE A 92 43.09 -24.04 -4.11
N TYR A 93 43.23 -25.28 -4.61
CA TYR A 93 42.10 -26.10 -5.03
C TYR A 93 41.10 -26.36 -3.90
N MET A 94 41.57 -26.69 -2.69
CA MET A 94 40.70 -26.92 -1.53
C MET A 94 39.91 -25.68 -1.13
N VAL A 95 40.50 -24.48 -1.21
CA VAL A 95 39.81 -23.22 -0.93
C VAL A 95 38.75 -22.93 -1.99
N TYR A 96 39.06 -23.11 -3.28
CA TYR A 96 38.05 -22.94 -4.33
C TYR A 96 36.93 -23.99 -4.23
N ALA A 97 37.25 -25.24 -3.90
CA ALA A 97 36.29 -26.31 -3.68
C ALA A 97 35.36 -25.99 -2.49
N SER A 98 35.88 -25.49 -1.37
CA SER A 98 35.06 -25.16 -0.20
C SER A 98 34.13 -23.98 -0.46
N ILE A 99 34.59 -22.93 -1.15
CA ILE A 99 33.77 -21.78 -1.55
C ILE A 99 32.65 -22.20 -2.51
N THR A 100 32.98 -23.02 -3.51
CA THR A 100 31.99 -23.50 -4.48
C THR A 100 30.94 -24.41 -3.82
N ILE A 101 31.36 -25.34 -2.95
CA ILE A 101 30.44 -26.17 -2.16
C ILE A 101 29.55 -25.29 -1.27
N GLY A 102 30.13 -24.30 -0.58
CA GLY A 102 29.38 -23.36 0.25
C GLY A 102 28.34 -22.55 -0.54
N ALA A 103 28.70 -22.06 -1.72
CA ALA A 103 27.79 -21.35 -2.62
C ALA A 103 26.65 -22.26 -3.14
N LEU A 104 26.96 -23.52 -3.48
CA LEU A 104 25.95 -24.51 -3.88
C LEU A 104 24.99 -24.87 -2.74
N LEU A 105 25.50 -25.02 -1.51
CA LEU A 105 24.68 -25.27 -0.32
C LEU A 105 23.77 -24.09 0.00
N LEU A 106 24.29 -22.85 -0.04
CA LEU A 106 23.47 -21.64 0.13
C LEU A 106 22.42 -21.52 -0.98
N GLY A 107 22.80 -21.78 -2.23
CA GLY A 107 21.91 -21.77 -3.38
C GLY A 107 20.78 -22.80 -3.26
N THR A 108 21.10 -24.02 -2.81
CA THR A 108 20.10 -25.09 -2.59
C THR A 108 19.18 -24.81 -1.41
N ILE A 109 19.69 -24.24 -0.30
CA ILE A 109 18.86 -23.79 0.83
C ILE A 109 17.93 -22.66 0.39
N LEU A 110 18.44 -21.65 -0.32
CA LEU A 110 17.64 -20.54 -0.83
C LEU A 110 16.59 -21.03 -1.82
N PHE A 111 16.96 -21.89 -2.77
CA PHE A 111 16.04 -22.50 -3.73
C PHE A 111 14.97 -23.35 -3.02
N SER A 112 15.35 -24.12 -2.00
CA SER A 112 14.40 -24.93 -1.22
C SER A 112 13.42 -24.05 -0.44
N ARG A 113 13.89 -22.95 0.17
CA ARG A 113 13.01 -21.95 0.80
C ARG A 113 12.09 -21.27 -0.21
N LEU A 114 12.62 -20.81 -1.34
CA LEU A 114 11.83 -20.21 -2.41
C LEU A 114 10.80 -21.18 -2.98
N LYS A 115 11.16 -22.45 -3.15
CA LYS A 115 10.24 -23.51 -3.61
C LYS A 115 9.15 -23.79 -2.58
N LEU A 116 9.47 -23.77 -1.27
CA LEU A 116 8.47 -23.89 -0.21
C LEU A 116 7.53 -22.69 -0.18
N ILE A 117 8.04 -21.47 -0.36
CA ILE A 117 7.23 -20.24 -0.47
C ILE A 117 6.33 -20.32 -1.72
N TYR A 118 6.89 -20.68 -2.88
CA TYR A 118 6.15 -20.87 -4.12
C TYR A 118 5.04 -21.92 -3.94
N LYS A 119 5.36 -23.05 -3.30
CA LYS A 119 4.41 -24.12 -3.01
C LYS A 119 3.33 -23.71 -2.01
N LYS A 120 3.67 -22.88 -1.02
CA LYS A 120 2.75 -22.41 0.04
C LYS A 120 1.75 -21.37 -0.48
N TYR A 121 2.12 -20.52 -1.45
CA TYR A 121 1.31 -19.36 -1.81
C TYR A 121 0.85 -19.28 -3.27
N ILE A 122 1.51 -19.94 -4.22
CA ILE A 122 1.29 -19.69 -5.67
C ILE A 122 0.56 -20.84 -6.38
N HIS A 123 0.48 -22.04 -5.80
CA HIS A 123 -0.15 -23.18 -6.49
C HIS A 123 -1.66 -23.02 -6.77
N ASP A 124 -2.36 -22.18 -6.02
CA ASP A 124 -3.82 -21.99 -6.13
C ASP A 124 -4.22 -20.74 -6.91
N ILE A 125 -3.29 -20.13 -7.66
CA ILE A 125 -3.55 -18.92 -8.46
C ILE A 125 -3.91 -19.32 -9.89
N HIS A 126 -5.16 -19.09 -10.28
CA HIS A 126 -5.64 -19.25 -11.64
C HIS A 126 -5.76 -17.89 -12.34
N THR A 127 -4.92 -17.65 -13.35
CA THR A 127 -4.92 -16.40 -14.11
C THR A 127 -5.76 -16.54 -15.38
N TYR A 128 -6.68 -15.60 -15.59
CA TYR A 128 -7.55 -15.58 -16.76
C TYR A 128 -7.79 -14.15 -17.27
N TYR A 129 -8.34 -14.05 -18.48
CA TYR A 129 -8.74 -12.79 -19.09
C TYR A 129 -10.27 -12.73 -19.18
N ASP A 130 -10.82 -11.54 -18.96
CA ASP A 130 -12.24 -11.28 -19.15
C ASP A 130 -12.39 -9.98 -19.96
N ALA A 131 -12.89 -10.11 -21.19
CA ALA A 131 -12.81 -9.04 -22.19
C ALA A 131 -13.43 -7.70 -21.73
N PRO A 132 -14.55 -7.68 -20.96
CA PRO A 132 -15.09 -6.46 -20.38
C PRO A 132 -14.25 -5.79 -19.30
N PHE A 133 -13.24 -6.45 -18.72
CA PHE A 133 -12.21 -5.78 -17.90
C PHE A 133 -11.03 -5.28 -18.74
N GLY A 134 -11.11 -5.42 -20.07
CA GLY A 134 -10.11 -4.98 -21.03
C GLY A 134 -9.25 -6.14 -21.54
N ARG A 135 -8.95 -6.13 -22.84
CA ARG A 135 -8.21 -7.21 -23.53
C ARG A 135 -6.82 -7.51 -22.98
N ARG A 136 -6.24 -6.61 -22.19
CA ARG A 136 -4.90 -6.75 -21.60
C ARG A 136 -4.92 -6.88 -20.07
N GLN A 137 -6.09 -6.78 -19.44
CA GLN A 137 -6.19 -6.82 -17.99
C GLN A 137 -6.34 -8.28 -17.56
N LYS A 138 -5.39 -8.74 -16.74
CA LYS A 138 -5.39 -10.08 -16.17
C LYS A 138 -6.16 -10.05 -14.85
N LEU A 139 -7.02 -11.04 -14.65
CA LEU A 139 -7.62 -11.35 -13.36
C LEU A 139 -6.95 -12.60 -12.81
N ILE A 140 -6.82 -12.67 -11.49
CA ILE A 140 -6.39 -13.89 -10.81
C ILE A 140 -7.54 -14.39 -9.94
N GLN A 141 -7.69 -15.70 -9.86
CA GLN A 141 -8.53 -16.35 -8.87
C GLN A 141 -7.62 -17.06 -7.88
N TYR A 142 -7.68 -16.66 -6.62
CA TYR A 142 -6.85 -17.22 -5.55
C TYR A 142 -7.72 -17.59 -4.36
N LYS A 143 -7.67 -18.87 -3.94
CA LYS A 143 -8.52 -19.43 -2.87
C LYS A 143 -10.02 -19.11 -3.06
N GLY A 144 -10.46 -19.17 -4.32
CA GLY A 144 -11.84 -18.88 -4.73
C GLY A 144 -12.22 -17.39 -4.77
N VAL A 145 -11.26 -16.47 -4.62
CA VAL A 145 -11.49 -15.01 -4.68
C VAL A 145 -10.92 -14.45 -5.96
N VAL A 146 -11.71 -13.66 -6.68
CA VAL A 146 -11.24 -12.94 -7.88
C VAL A 146 -10.49 -11.68 -7.45
N LEU A 147 -9.27 -11.44 -7.93
CA LEU A 147 -8.46 -10.28 -7.56
C LEU A 147 -7.80 -9.64 -8.79
N PRO A 148 -7.41 -8.36 -8.69
CA PRO A 148 -6.51 -7.77 -9.67
C PRO A 148 -5.20 -8.55 -9.74
N ALA A 149 -4.73 -8.91 -10.94
CA ALA A 149 -3.46 -9.65 -11.09
C ALA A 149 -2.24 -8.93 -10.50
N MET A 150 -2.34 -7.61 -10.35
CA MET A 150 -1.29 -6.80 -9.75
C MET A 150 -1.02 -7.13 -8.26
N LEU A 151 -1.95 -7.84 -7.58
CA LEU A 151 -1.79 -8.30 -6.20
C LEU A 151 -1.04 -9.62 -6.06
N GLU A 152 -0.81 -10.36 -7.16
CA GLU A 152 -0.27 -11.73 -7.14
C GLU A 152 1.01 -11.84 -6.29
N ASN A 153 1.94 -10.90 -6.48
CA ASN A 153 3.25 -10.89 -5.81
C ASN A 153 3.19 -10.45 -4.33
N ASP A 154 2.13 -9.75 -3.94
CA ASP A 154 1.99 -9.18 -2.59
C ASP A 154 1.09 -10.03 -1.69
N LEU A 155 0.29 -10.95 -2.25
CA LEU A 155 -0.54 -11.89 -1.47
C LEU A 155 0.22 -12.62 -0.36
N PRO A 156 1.41 -13.22 -0.59
CA PRO A 156 2.19 -13.83 0.49
C PRO A 156 2.60 -12.82 1.56
N LYS A 157 3.03 -11.62 1.15
CA LYS A 157 3.50 -10.57 2.06
C LYS A 157 2.37 -9.98 2.89
N ILE A 158 1.17 -9.88 2.32
CA ILE A 158 -0.05 -9.47 3.03
C ILE A 158 -0.37 -10.50 4.12
N ARG A 159 -0.29 -11.80 3.80
CA ARG A 159 -0.53 -12.88 4.77
C ARG A 159 0.44 -12.85 5.94
N ASP A 160 1.69 -12.51 5.66
CA ASP A 160 2.78 -12.43 6.64
C ASP A 160 2.93 -11.03 7.28
N PHE A 161 2.04 -10.08 6.98
CA PHE A 161 2.15 -8.72 7.49
C PHE A 161 1.98 -8.66 9.02
N ASP A 162 2.88 -7.95 9.69
CA ASP A 162 2.85 -7.80 11.14
C ASP A 162 1.69 -6.92 11.60
N VAL A 163 0.82 -7.50 12.42
CA VAL A 163 -0.35 -6.85 13.03
C VAL A 163 0.02 -6.38 14.43
N ARG A 164 -0.36 -5.16 14.79
CA ARG A 164 -0.17 -4.60 16.13
C ARG A 164 -1.48 -4.63 16.91
N PRO A 165 -1.45 -4.81 18.24
CA PRO A 165 -2.66 -4.87 19.07
C PRO A 165 -3.54 -3.62 18.99
N ASP A 166 -2.92 -2.46 18.74
CA ASP A 166 -3.58 -1.15 18.68
C ASP A 166 -3.90 -0.69 17.26
N ASP A 167 -3.70 -1.54 16.25
CA ASP A 167 -4.20 -1.25 14.91
C ASP A 167 -5.73 -1.13 14.90
N VAL A 168 -6.24 -0.25 14.05
CA VAL A 168 -7.67 -0.14 13.75
C VAL A 168 -7.88 -0.41 12.27
N TRP A 169 -8.65 -1.46 12.00
CA TRP A 169 -8.93 -1.92 10.64
C TRP A 169 -10.33 -1.51 10.21
N VAL A 170 -10.46 -0.97 9.00
CA VAL A 170 -11.75 -0.79 8.32
C VAL A 170 -11.77 -1.70 7.11
N VAL A 171 -12.57 -2.77 7.20
CA VAL A 171 -12.66 -3.81 6.17
C VAL A 171 -14.03 -3.76 5.54
N SER A 172 -14.12 -3.88 4.21
CA SER A 172 -15.42 -4.00 3.56
C SER A 172 -15.31 -4.62 2.18
N TRP A 173 -16.39 -5.20 1.68
CA TRP A 173 -16.52 -5.35 0.23
C TRP A 173 -16.43 -3.94 -0.41
N PRO A 174 -15.68 -3.70 -1.51
CA PRO A 174 -15.60 -2.38 -2.13
C PRO A 174 -16.97 -1.68 -2.36
N ARG A 175 -17.01 -0.35 -2.26
CA ARG A 175 -18.25 0.43 -2.46
C ARG A 175 -19.36 0.23 -1.39
N SER A 176 -19.06 -0.43 -0.28
CA SER A 176 -19.97 -0.57 0.86
C SER A 176 -20.03 0.65 1.80
N GLY A 177 -19.36 1.75 1.48
CA GLY A 177 -19.31 2.94 2.34
C GLY A 177 -18.03 3.08 3.17
N THR A 178 -16.94 2.41 2.75
CA THR A 178 -15.65 2.40 3.45
C THR A 178 -15.14 3.80 3.74
N THR A 179 -15.12 4.71 2.76
CA THR A 179 -14.65 6.09 2.95
C THR A 179 -15.45 6.85 4.02
N TRP A 180 -16.75 6.58 4.12
CA TRP A 180 -17.60 7.21 5.13
C TRP A 180 -17.20 6.78 6.54
N VAL A 181 -17.03 5.47 6.75
CA VAL A 181 -16.60 4.90 8.03
C VAL A 181 -15.14 5.25 8.34
N GLN A 182 -14.26 5.28 7.34
CA GLN A 182 -12.88 5.74 7.51
C GLN A 182 -12.82 7.16 8.05
N GLU A 183 -13.62 8.08 7.51
CA GLU A 183 -13.65 9.46 7.99
C GLU A 183 -14.22 9.57 9.41
N ILE A 184 -15.30 8.83 9.72
CA ILE A 184 -15.85 8.75 11.08
C ILE A 184 -14.76 8.26 12.07
N VAL A 185 -14.09 7.16 11.73
CA VAL A 185 -13.04 6.58 12.58
C VAL A 185 -11.86 7.53 12.72
N TYR A 186 -11.45 8.20 11.64
CA TYR A 186 -10.35 9.18 11.69
C TYR A 186 -10.67 10.32 12.66
N LEU A 187 -11.86 10.93 12.54
CA LEU A 187 -12.28 12.06 13.37
C LEU A 187 -12.44 11.69 14.84
N ILE A 188 -12.93 10.49 15.15
CA ILE A 188 -12.98 9.95 16.51
C ILE A 188 -11.57 9.72 17.04
N HIS A 189 -10.71 9.10 16.22
CA HIS A 189 -9.38 8.70 16.62
C HIS A 189 -8.46 9.90 16.88
N SER A 190 -8.59 10.96 16.07
CA SER A 190 -7.81 12.19 16.22
C SER A 190 -8.37 13.14 17.28
N ASP A 191 -9.43 12.77 18.01
CA ASP A 191 -10.13 13.64 18.95
C ASP A 191 -10.53 14.99 18.31
N LEU A 192 -10.89 14.95 17.01
CA LEU A 192 -11.15 16.12 16.15
C LEU A 192 -9.95 17.08 15.96
N ASP A 193 -8.73 16.66 16.28
CA ASP A 193 -7.52 17.36 15.81
C ASP A 193 -7.39 17.16 14.29
N ILE A 194 -7.87 18.17 13.57
CA ILE A 194 -7.88 18.25 12.11
C ILE A 194 -6.86 19.26 11.58
N SER A 195 -5.88 19.65 12.40
CA SER A 195 -4.84 20.63 12.04
C SER A 195 -4.07 20.28 10.75
N GLN A 196 -3.99 18.99 10.40
CA GLN A 196 -3.33 18.50 9.18
C GLN A 196 -4.29 17.92 8.13
N GLU A 197 -5.59 18.16 8.28
CA GLU A 197 -6.62 17.58 7.40
C GLU A 197 -6.48 18.07 5.95
N GLU A 198 -6.18 19.35 5.76
CA GLU A 198 -5.97 19.96 4.45
C GLU A 198 -4.70 19.45 3.76
N GLU A 199 -3.72 18.96 4.53
CA GLU A 199 -2.44 18.48 4.03
C GLU A 199 -2.47 17.00 3.62
N LYS A 200 -3.34 16.21 4.26
CA LYS A 200 -3.41 14.74 4.09
C LYS A 200 -4.76 14.29 3.60
N ASN A 201 -4.79 13.62 2.45
CA ASN A 201 -5.99 12.93 1.97
C ASN A 201 -6.25 11.61 2.73
N ILE A 202 -7.43 11.02 2.55
CA ILE A 202 -7.88 9.82 3.27
C ILE A 202 -6.96 8.61 3.06
N GLU A 203 -6.26 8.51 1.92
CA GLU A 203 -5.32 7.40 1.65
C GLU A 203 -3.98 7.57 2.39
N GLN A 204 -3.66 8.80 2.83
CA GLN A 204 -2.51 9.09 3.70
C GLN A 204 -2.86 8.94 5.19
N ARG A 205 -4.14 9.12 5.54
CA ARG A 205 -4.68 8.88 6.90
C ARG A 205 -4.93 7.40 7.15
N PHE A 206 -5.52 6.72 6.17
CA PHE A 206 -5.83 5.29 6.17
C PHE A 206 -5.05 4.58 5.07
N HIS A 207 -4.13 3.72 5.47
CA HIS A 207 -3.32 2.99 4.52
C HIS A 207 -4.10 1.82 3.94
N PHE A 208 -4.13 1.72 2.62
CA PHE A 208 -4.80 0.62 1.94
C PHE A 208 -3.85 -0.58 1.83
N LEU A 209 -4.16 -1.66 2.54
CA LEU A 209 -3.26 -2.81 2.75
C LEU A 209 -2.75 -3.41 1.44
N GLU A 210 -3.67 -3.68 0.51
CA GLU A 210 -3.38 -4.28 -0.79
C GLU A 210 -3.06 -3.25 -1.88
N ASN A 211 -2.75 -2.00 -1.52
CA ASN A 211 -2.26 -1.04 -2.51
C ASN A 211 -0.81 -1.32 -2.88
N ILE A 212 -0.44 -1.16 -4.16
CA ILE A 212 0.95 -1.39 -4.62
C ILE A 212 1.87 -0.29 -4.12
N TYR A 213 1.38 0.94 -4.11
CA TYR A 213 2.15 2.12 -3.72
C TYR A 213 1.30 3.03 -2.82
N PRO A 214 1.79 3.42 -1.62
CA PRO A 214 3.15 3.20 -1.12
C PRO A 214 3.40 1.79 -0.55
N GLY A 215 2.38 0.93 -0.50
CA GLY A 215 2.48 -0.50 -0.21
C GLY A 215 2.77 -0.86 1.26
N LEU A 216 2.88 -2.16 1.54
CA LEU A 216 3.08 -2.71 2.88
C LEU A 216 4.25 -2.09 3.67
N PRO A 217 5.43 -1.81 3.08
CA PRO A 217 6.54 -1.21 3.83
C PRO A 217 6.19 0.17 4.41
N ALA A 218 5.40 0.96 3.69
CA ALA A 218 4.97 2.27 4.19
C ALA A 218 4.00 2.15 5.36
N ILE A 219 3.14 1.12 5.37
CA ILE A 219 2.27 0.82 6.51
C ILE A 219 3.08 0.33 7.71
N ALA A 220 4.08 -0.53 7.48
CA ALA A 220 4.96 -1.03 8.52
C ALA A 220 5.78 0.08 9.18
N ALA A 221 6.19 1.10 8.42
CA ALA A 221 6.96 2.24 8.91
C ALA A 221 6.14 3.27 9.71
N LYS A 222 4.81 3.18 9.72
CA LYS A 222 3.98 4.11 10.49
C LYS A 222 4.05 3.83 11.99
N GLU A 223 4.03 4.91 12.76
CA GLU A 223 3.81 4.86 14.19
C GLU A 223 2.42 4.30 14.51
N SER A 224 2.34 3.69 15.69
CA SER A 224 1.11 3.16 16.25
C SER A 224 0.30 4.30 16.89
N PRO A 225 -1.04 4.21 16.92
CA PRO A 225 -1.88 3.19 16.29
C PRO A 225 -2.03 3.42 14.77
N ARG A 226 -2.04 2.33 14.00
CA ARG A 226 -2.19 2.40 12.52
C ARG A 226 -3.66 2.28 12.13
N LEU A 227 -4.10 3.18 11.25
CA LEU A 227 -5.40 3.10 10.59
C LEU A 227 -5.25 2.40 9.23
N ILE A 228 -5.84 1.21 9.09
CA ILE A 228 -5.65 0.33 7.94
C ILE A 228 -6.99 0.05 7.28
N LYS A 229 -7.03 0.19 5.95
CA LYS A 229 -8.19 -0.19 5.12
C LYS A 229 -7.86 -1.47 4.37
N SER A 230 -8.84 -2.36 4.21
CA SER A 230 -8.75 -3.44 3.21
C SER A 230 -10.11 -3.81 2.60
N HIS A 231 -10.04 -4.34 1.39
CA HIS A 231 -11.13 -4.96 0.64
C HIS A 231 -10.97 -6.48 0.52
N LEU A 232 -9.89 -7.05 1.07
CA LEU A 232 -9.68 -8.48 1.09
C LEU A 232 -10.64 -9.19 2.04
N PRO A 233 -11.14 -10.38 1.67
CA PRO A 233 -11.88 -11.22 2.60
C PRO A 233 -10.94 -11.71 3.72
N PHE A 234 -11.50 -12.01 4.90
CA PHE A 234 -10.73 -12.43 6.08
C PHE A 234 -9.73 -13.57 5.82
N GLN A 235 -10.08 -14.53 4.95
CA GLN A 235 -9.17 -15.64 4.59
C GLN A 235 -7.88 -15.19 3.87
N LEU A 236 -7.84 -13.96 3.33
CA LEU A 236 -6.69 -13.37 2.63
C LEU A 236 -6.01 -12.25 3.42
N LEU A 237 -6.59 -11.79 4.53
CA LEU A 237 -5.98 -10.83 5.44
C LEU A 237 -4.81 -11.45 6.24
N PRO A 238 -3.99 -10.67 6.97
CA PRO A 238 -2.85 -11.19 7.72
C PRO A 238 -3.25 -12.30 8.71
N GLU A 239 -2.43 -13.34 8.82
CA GLU A 239 -2.70 -14.49 9.73
C GLU A 239 -2.82 -14.06 11.19
N GLN A 240 -1.99 -13.09 11.59
CA GLN A 240 -1.93 -12.55 12.94
C GLN A 240 -3.23 -11.86 13.39
N LEU A 241 -4.17 -11.52 12.50
CA LEU A 241 -5.47 -10.97 12.93
C LEU A 241 -6.25 -11.92 13.85
N SER A 242 -6.07 -13.24 13.68
CA SER A 242 -6.74 -14.26 14.49
C SER A 242 -6.19 -14.37 15.91
N THR A 243 -4.91 -14.03 16.10
CA THR A 243 -4.19 -14.16 17.37
C THR A 243 -4.05 -12.83 18.10
N VAL A 244 -3.64 -11.77 17.41
CA VAL A 244 -3.45 -10.41 17.95
C VAL A 244 -4.80 -9.74 18.26
N LYS A 245 -5.83 -10.03 17.46
CA LYS A 245 -7.21 -9.53 17.64
C LYS A 245 -7.30 -7.99 17.79
N PRO A 246 -6.74 -7.20 16.86
CA PRO A 246 -6.93 -5.75 16.86
C PRO A 246 -8.39 -5.37 16.61
N LYS A 247 -8.76 -4.10 16.79
CA LYS A 247 -10.11 -3.63 16.49
C LYS A 247 -10.36 -3.64 14.98
N ILE A 248 -11.42 -4.31 14.54
CA ILE A 248 -11.83 -4.38 13.13
C ILE A 248 -13.28 -3.88 13.00
N ILE A 249 -13.49 -2.88 12.16
CA ILE A 249 -14.81 -2.39 11.77
C ILE A 249 -15.10 -2.92 10.37
N TYR A 250 -16.08 -3.80 10.26
CA TYR A 250 -16.50 -4.36 8.99
C TYR A 250 -17.76 -3.66 8.48
N VAL A 251 -17.69 -3.10 7.26
CA VAL A 251 -18.80 -2.35 6.66
C VAL A 251 -19.57 -3.24 5.68
N VAL A 252 -20.87 -3.39 5.93
CA VAL A 252 -21.82 -4.10 5.06
C VAL A 252 -22.69 -3.07 4.34
N ARG A 253 -23.05 -3.35 3.09
CA ARG A 253 -24.09 -2.62 2.37
C ARG A 253 -24.92 -3.61 1.55
N ASN A 254 -26.17 -3.27 1.28
CA ASN A 254 -27.02 -4.08 0.42
C ASN A 254 -26.38 -4.29 -0.98
N PRO A 255 -26.36 -5.52 -1.50
CA PRO A 255 -25.63 -5.84 -2.72
C PRO A 255 -26.25 -5.26 -3.99
N LYS A 256 -27.54 -4.87 -3.96
CA LYS A 256 -28.19 -4.21 -5.10
C LYS A 256 -27.60 -2.83 -5.35
N ASP A 257 -27.46 -2.01 -4.31
CA ASP A 257 -26.79 -0.71 -4.43
C ASP A 257 -25.28 -0.82 -4.64
N ILE A 258 -24.62 -1.84 -4.04
CA ILE A 258 -23.21 -2.12 -4.32
C ILE A 258 -23.01 -2.36 -5.81
N LEU A 259 -23.85 -3.18 -6.44
CA LEU A 259 -23.74 -3.50 -7.86
C LEU A 259 -23.71 -2.22 -8.71
N ILE A 260 -24.66 -1.29 -8.48
CA ILE A 260 -24.70 -0.01 -9.20
C ILE A 260 -23.47 0.83 -8.93
N SER A 261 -23.12 0.99 -7.65
CA SER A 261 -21.98 1.80 -7.23
C SER A 261 -20.67 1.25 -7.79
N TYR A 262 -20.55 -0.07 -7.90
CA TYR A 262 -19.34 -0.74 -8.32
C TYR A 262 -19.17 -0.79 -9.83
N TYR A 263 -20.26 -0.96 -10.58
CA TYR A 263 -20.25 -0.75 -12.03
C TYR A 263 -19.72 0.64 -12.37
N ASN A 264 -20.32 1.69 -11.80
CA ASN A 264 -19.93 3.07 -12.05
C ASN A 264 -18.50 3.36 -11.61
N PHE A 265 -18.07 2.79 -10.48
CA PHE A 265 -16.69 2.91 -10.01
C PHE A 265 -15.69 2.30 -10.98
N LEU A 266 -15.96 1.10 -11.50
CA LEU A 266 -15.07 0.44 -12.46
C LEU A 266 -15.13 1.06 -13.85
N LYS A 267 -16.23 1.71 -14.25
CA LYS A 267 -16.24 2.56 -15.47
C LYS A 267 -15.26 3.72 -15.33
N MET A 268 -15.17 4.29 -14.13
CA MET A 268 -14.36 5.48 -13.81
C MET A 268 -12.90 5.16 -13.46
N LEU A 269 -12.60 4.03 -12.81
CA LEU A 269 -11.25 3.71 -12.32
C LEU A 269 -10.36 3.21 -13.45
N THR A 270 -9.51 4.09 -13.99
CA THR A 270 -8.64 3.81 -15.16
C THR A 270 -7.80 2.53 -15.01
N PRO A 271 -7.12 2.26 -13.87
CA PRO A 271 -6.29 1.06 -13.74
C PRO A 271 -7.06 -0.26 -13.80
N LEU A 272 -8.35 -0.26 -13.48
CA LEU A 272 -9.23 -1.43 -13.39
C LEU A 272 -10.47 -1.29 -14.28
N LYS A 273 -10.34 -0.51 -15.36
CA LYS A 273 -11.48 -0.01 -16.11
C LYS A 273 -12.33 -1.12 -16.72
N PHE A 274 -13.59 -1.17 -16.33
CA PHE A 274 -14.60 -2.01 -16.98
C PHE A 274 -15.13 -1.30 -18.23
N VAL A 275 -15.21 -2.00 -19.36
CA VAL A 275 -15.64 -1.47 -20.66
C VAL A 275 -16.94 -2.08 -21.18
N GLY A 276 -17.45 -3.13 -20.53
CA GLY A 276 -18.71 -3.78 -20.90
C GLY A 276 -19.96 -2.99 -20.55
N THR A 277 -21.11 -3.57 -20.90
CA THR A 277 -22.44 -3.02 -20.58
C THR A 277 -22.82 -3.27 -19.11
N PHE A 278 -23.90 -2.61 -18.67
CA PHE A 278 -24.41 -2.78 -17.32
C PHE A 278 -24.96 -4.20 -17.07
N GLU A 279 -25.62 -4.80 -18.06
CA GLU A 279 -26.15 -6.17 -18.00
C GLU A 279 -25.01 -7.19 -17.93
N GLU A 280 -23.95 -6.99 -18.72
CA GLU A 280 -22.73 -7.81 -18.67
C GLU A 280 -22.06 -7.75 -17.30
N PHE A 281 -22.10 -6.58 -16.65
CA PHE A 281 -21.63 -6.41 -15.29
C PHE A 281 -22.54 -7.11 -14.27
N CYS A 282 -23.86 -6.98 -14.41
CA CYS A 282 -24.83 -7.64 -13.53
C CYS A 282 -24.66 -9.18 -13.57
N ASP A 283 -24.48 -9.75 -14.77
CA ASP A 283 -24.27 -11.19 -14.90
C ASP A 283 -22.98 -11.64 -14.23
N ARG A 284 -21.88 -10.88 -14.39
CA ARG A 284 -20.60 -11.15 -13.71
C ARG A 284 -20.69 -11.02 -12.20
N PHE A 285 -21.32 -9.96 -11.72
CA PHE A 285 -21.51 -9.71 -10.28
C PHE A 285 -22.26 -10.88 -9.63
N THR A 286 -23.38 -11.31 -10.23
CA THR A 286 -24.21 -12.41 -9.71
C THR A 286 -23.62 -13.81 -9.92
N LYS A 287 -22.50 -13.93 -10.64
CA LYS A 287 -21.74 -15.17 -10.87
C LYS A 287 -20.39 -15.16 -10.14
N ASP A 288 -20.15 -14.19 -9.25
CA ASP A 288 -18.88 -14.02 -8.54
C ASP A 288 -17.67 -13.92 -9.48
N LYS A 289 -17.81 -13.11 -10.54
CA LYS A 289 -16.76 -12.86 -11.56
C LYS A 289 -16.26 -11.42 -11.58
N VAL A 290 -16.37 -10.71 -10.47
CA VAL A 290 -15.84 -9.34 -10.30
C VAL A 290 -14.77 -9.33 -9.21
N TYR A 291 -13.84 -8.36 -9.19
CA TYR A 291 -12.78 -8.33 -8.16
C TYR A 291 -13.37 -8.39 -6.75
N TYR A 292 -12.71 -9.04 -5.79
CA TYR A 292 -13.13 -9.27 -4.40
C TYR A 292 -14.39 -10.12 -4.19
N SER A 293 -14.99 -10.67 -5.25
CA SER A 293 -16.07 -11.67 -5.12
C SER A 293 -15.55 -13.02 -4.60
N PRO A 294 -16.39 -13.88 -3.98
CA PRO A 294 -17.85 -13.75 -3.78
C PRO A 294 -18.29 -12.76 -2.69
N TRP A 295 -19.36 -11.99 -2.94
CA TRP A 295 -19.90 -11.04 -1.94
C TRP A 295 -20.49 -11.75 -0.71
N GLY A 296 -21.27 -12.80 -0.94
CA GLY A 296 -21.98 -13.51 0.12
C GLY A 296 -21.04 -14.14 1.15
N LYS A 297 -20.02 -14.86 0.67
CA LYS A 297 -18.97 -15.44 1.52
C LYS A 297 -18.18 -14.37 2.28
N HIS A 298 -17.91 -13.23 1.64
CA HIS A 298 -17.18 -12.12 2.25
C HIS A 298 -17.94 -11.54 3.46
N VAL A 299 -19.25 -11.32 3.32
CA VAL A 299 -20.11 -10.81 4.39
C VAL A 299 -20.36 -11.87 5.46
N ARG A 300 -20.72 -13.10 5.09
CA ARG A 300 -20.95 -14.19 6.05
C ARG A 300 -19.78 -14.37 7.00
N THR A 301 -18.57 -14.48 6.45
CA THR A 301 -17.35 -14.68 7.26
C THR A 301 -17.18 -13.56 8.30
N ALA A 302 -17.48 -12.31 7.94
CA ALA A 302 -17.39 -11.19 8.87
C ALA A 302 -18.40 -11.30 10.01
N VAL A 303 -19.65 -11.70 9.71
CA VAL A 303 -20.70 -11.86 10.72
C VAL A 303 -20.40 -13.04 11.64
N ASP A 304 -20.00 -14.19 11.07
CA ASP A 304 -19.65 -15.38 11.85
C ASP A 304 -18.50 -15.07 12.83
N LEU A 305 -17.47 -14.36 12.37
CA LEU A 305 -16.35 -13.94 13.23
C LEU A 305 -16.78 -12.89 14.27
N ASN A 306 -17.68 -11.97 13.93
CA ASN A 306 -18.23 -11.01 14.89
C ASN A 306 -19.00 -11.70 16.03
N GLN A 307 -19.71 -12.79 15.76
CA GLN A 307 -20.38 -13.57 16.80
C GLN A 307 -19.39 -14.28 17.74
N GLN A 308 -18.22 -14.65 17.23
CA GLN A 308 -17.18 -15.35 17.98
C GLN A 308 -16.22 -14.40 18.71
N HIS A 309 -16.11 -13.16 18.24
CA HIS A 309 -15.05 -12.24 18.65
C HIS A 309 -15.55 -10.80 18.86
N HIS A 310 -15.32 -10.27 20.06
CA HIS A 310 -15.72 -8.92 20.43
C HIS A 310 -14.86 -7.80 19.80
N ASN A 311 -13.74 -8.13 19.15
CA ASN A 311 -12.86 -7.17 18.47
C ASN A 311 -13.32 -6.85 17.03
N ILE A 312 -14.48 -7.33 16.61
CA ILE A 312 -15.07 -7.04 15.29
C ILE A 312 -16.39 -6.32 15.49
N LEU A 313 -16.60 -5.17 14.83
CA LEU A 313 -17.85 -4.43 14.81
C LEU A 313 -18.45 -4.45 13.40
N ILE A 314 -19.70 -4.93 13.27
CA ILE A 314 -20.47 -4.82 12.02
C ILE A 314 -21.19 -3.47 11.96
N VAL A 315 -20.94 -2.70 10.90
CA VAL A 315 -21.63 -1.44 10.58
C VAL A 315 -22.35 -1.60 9.25
N GLN A 316 -23.66 -1.41 9.23
CA GLN A 316 -24.43 -1.40 7.99
C GLN A 316 -24.50 0.02 7.43
N TYR A 317 -24.26 0.15 6.12
CA TYR A 317 -24.36 1.43 5.40
C TYR A 317 -25.76 2.04 5.56
N GLU A 318 -26.79 1.19 5.55
CA GLU A 318 -28.18 1.59 5.71
C GLU A 318 -28.46 2.14 7.10
N ASP A 319 -27.83 1.61 8.15
CA ASP A 319 -27.99 2.13 9.52
C ASP A 319 -27.35 3.51 9.68
N LEU A 320 -26.23 3.78 9.00
CA LEU A 320 -25.61 5.12 8.98
C LEU A 320 -26.55 6.18 8.39
N HIS A 321 -27.44 5.80 7.46
CA HIS A 321 -28.46 6.69 6.91
C HIS A 321 -29.66 6.86 7.84
N LYS A 322 -30.07 5.80 8.54
CA LYS A 322 -31.18 5.84 9.50
C LYS A 322 -30.82 6.69 10.71
N ASP A 323 -29.65 6.47 11.30
CA ASP A 323 -29.18 7.16 12.49
C ASP A 323 -27.66 7.30 12.48
N LEU A 324 -27.18 8.42 11.92
CA LEU A 324 -25.75 8.69 11.89
C LEU A 324 -25.18 8.90 13.29
N ALA A 325 -25.88 9.61 14.17
CA ALA A 325 -25.39 9.96 15.49
C ALA A 325 -25.23 8.72 16.39
N GLY A 326 -26.24 7.85 16.45
CA GLY A 326 -26.15 6.61 17.21
C GLY A 326 -25.05 5.68 16.68
N ASN A 327 -24.86 5.61 15.37
CA ASN A 327 -23.76 4.81 14.79
C ASN A 327 -22.37 5.41 15.06
N VAL A 328 -22.21 6.74 15.02
CA VAL A 328 -20.95 7.40 15.40
C VAL A 328 -20.64 7.13 16.87
N GLN A 329 -21.62 7.25 17.78
CA GLN A 329 -21.45 6.90 19.20
C GLN A 329 -21.07 5.42 19.37
N ARG A 330 -21.73 4.51 18.65
CA ARG A 330 -21.44 3.07 18.70
C ARG A 330 -20.01 2.75 18.23
N ILE A 331 -19.55 3.39 17.16
CA ILE A 331 -18.17 3.27 16.68
C ILE A 331 -17.20 3.84 17.72
N ALA A 332 -17.47 5.02 18.30
CA ALA A 332 -16.60 5.61 19.32
C ALA A 332 -16.46 4.71 20.55
N LYS A 333 -17.57 4.18 21.06
CA LYS A 333 -17.58 3.23 22.18
C LYS A 333 -16.76 1.98 21.86
N PHE A 334 -16.90 1.42 20.65
CA PHE A 334 -16.10 0.27 20.20
C PHE A 334 -14.60 0.61 20.14
N LEU A 335 -14.26 1.83 19.73
CA LEU A 335 -12.89 2.34 19.74
C LEU A 335 -12.38 2.68 21.16
N GLY A 336 -13.22 2.61 22.20
CA GLY A 336 -12.86 2.96 23.57
C GLY A 336 -12.73 4.47 23.78
N LYS A 337 -13.50 5.26 23.01
CA LYS A 337 -13.55 6.72 23.06
C LYS A 337 -14.93 7.16 23.53
N GLU A 338 -14.96 8.21 24.34
CA GLU A 338 -16.18 8.91 24.74
C GLU A 338 -16.23 10.24 23.99
N LEU A 339 -17.38 10.55 23.39
CA LEU A 339 -17.58 11.80 22.65
C LEU A 339 -18.48 12.72 23.47
N THR A 340 -18.11 13.99 23.58
CA THR A 340 -19.06 15.00 24.04
C THR A 340 -20.18 15.20 23.01
N PRO A 341 -21.35 15.73 23.41
CA PRO A 341 -22.41 16.06 22.47
C PRO A 341 -21.94 16.95 21.31
N GLU A 342 -21.04 17.89 21.58
CA GLU A 342 -20.48 18.82 20.59
C GLU A 342 -19.56 18.09 19.61
N GLN A 343 -18.68 17.20 20.11
CA GLN A 343 -17.82 16.39 19.26
C GLN A 343 -18.64 15.49 18.34
N LEU A 344 -19.67 14.84 18.89
CA LEU A 344 -20.59 13.99 18.14
C LEU A 344 -21.28 14.77 17.01
N LEU A 345 -21.89 15.91 17.32
CA LEU A 345 -22.56 16.76 16.33
C LEU A 345 -21.58 17.23 15.25
N THR A 346 -20.35 17.58 15.63
CA THR A 346 -19.31 17.99 14.70
C THR A 346 -18.94 16.85 13.75
N ILE A 347 -18.71 15.63 14.26
CA ILE A 347 -18.42 14.45 13.44
C ILE A 347 -19.59 14.17 12.48
N CYS A 348 -20.82 14.15 12.98
CA CYS A 348 -22.01 13.93 12.17
C CYS A 348 -22.13 14.96 11.05
N HIS A 349 -21.97 16.25 11.36
CA HIS A 349 -22.02 17.32 10.38
C HIS A 349 -20.95 17.12 9.29
N ARG A 350 -19.70 16.86 9.66
CA ARG A 350 -18.61 16.65 8.69
C ARG A 350 -18.84 15.42 7.81
N CYS A 351 -19.40 14.36 8.39
CA CYS A 351 -19.69 13.09 7.73
C CYS A 351 -21.02 13.08 6.95
N LEU A 352 -21.73 14.21 6.84
CA LEU A 352 -22.84 14.31 5.90
C LEU A 352 -22.33 14.15 4.47
N PHE A 353 -23.07 13.43 3.61
CA PHE A 353 -22.64 13.17 2.24
C PHE A 353 -22.33 14.45 1.46
N LYS A 354 -23.14 15.50 1.60
CA LYS A 354 -22.93 16.81 0.97
C LYS A 354 -21.59 17.44 1.36
N ASN A 355 -21.22 17.33 2.64
CA ASN A 355 -20.00 17.90 3.20
C ASN A 355 -18.77 17.08 2.78
N MET A 356 -18.86 15.74 2.86
CA MET A 356 -17.79 14.86 2.36
C MET A 356 -17.54 15.03 0.86
N ARG A 357 -18.59 15.28 0.06
CA ARG A 357 -18.47 15.50 -1.39
C ARG A 357 -17.66 16.75 -1.72
N GLN A 358 -17.79 17.80 -0.92
CA GLN A 358 -17.05 19.05 -1.06
C GLN A 358 -15.64 18.97 -0.43
N ASN A 359 -15.44 18.10 0.55
CA ASN A 359 -14.15 17.92 1.22
C ASN A 359 -13.13 17.21 0.30
N LYS A 360 -12.18 17.98 -0.23
CA LYS A 360 -11.11 17.51 -1.12
C LYS A 360 -10.22 16.44 -0.52
N SER A 361 -10.19 16.31 0.81
CA SER A 361 -9.36 15.32 1.48
C SER A 361 -9.98 13.92 1.52
N VAL A 362 -11.29 13.79 1.25
CA VAL A 362 -12.00 12.49 1.25
C VAL A 362 -12.76 12.18 -0.04
N ASN A 363 -12.94 13.17 -0.92
CA ASN A 363 -13.73 13.01 -2.15
C ASN A 363 -12.99 12.38 -3.34
N TYR A 364 -11.70 12.05 -3.17
CA TYR A 364 -10.83 11.45 -4.20
C TYR A 364 -10.53 12.34 -5.41
N SER A 365 -10.73 13.66 -5.32
CA SER A 365 -10.37 14.58 -6.42
C SER A 365 -8.87 14.60 -6.74
N TRP A 366 -7.98 14.25 -5.80
CA TRP A 366 -6.53 14.14 -6.06
C TRP A 366 -6.18 13.07 -7.10
N TRP A 367 -7.03 12.06 -7.31
CA TRP A 367 -6.86 11.05 -8.36
C TRP A 367 -6.88 11.63 -9.78
N ASP A 368 -7.46 12.81 -9.96
CA ASP A 368 -7.55 13.50 -11.24
C ASP A 368 -6.15 13.89 -11.75
N GLY A 369 -5.30 14.41 -10.86
CA GLY A 369 -3.91 14.77 -11.17
C GLY A 369 -3.02 13.57 -11.52
N TYR A 370 -3.41 12.37 -11.10
CA TYR A 370 -2.68 11.12 -11.36
C TYR A 370 -3.26 10.30 -12.52
N GLY A 371 -4.34 10.76 -13.16
CA GLY A 371 -5.02 10.02 -14.23
C GLY A 371 -5.66 8.71 -13.79
N ILE A 372 -5.86 8.52 -12.47
CA ILE A 372 -6.50 7.33 -11.89
C ILE A 372 -8.00 7.34 -12.20
N ARG A 373 -8.59 8.54 -12.28
CA ARG A 373 -10.01 8.77 -12.52
C ARG A 373 -10.27 9.20 -13.97
N ASP A 374 -11.16 8.49 -14.65
CA ASP A 374 -11.78 8.97 -15.88
C ASP A 374 -12.90 9.97 -15.53
N GLN A 375 -12.56 11.25 -15.59
CA GLN A 375 -13.45 12.35 -15.20
C GLN A 375 -14.68 12.47 -16.10
N THR A 376 -14.69 11.83 -17.28
CA THR A 376 -15.84 11.84 -18.20
C THR A 376 -16.96 10.90 -17.77
N GLN A 377 -16.70 9.99 -16.82
CA GLN A 377 -17.63 8.93 -16.44
C GLN A 377 -18.49 9.31 -15.23
N THR A 378 -17.89 9.41 -14.05
CA THR A 378 -18.61 9.74 -12.81
C THR A 378 -17.67 10.23 -11.71
N GLU A 379 -18.23 10.83 -10.66
CA GLU A 379 -17.51 11.18 -9.43
C GLU A 379 -17.39 9.97 -8.48
N PHE A 380 -16.35 9.96 -7.63
CA PHE A 380 -16.19 8.90 -6.63
C PHE A 380 -17.34 8.89 -5.63
N LEU A 381 -17.69 10.07 -5.09
CA LEU A 381 -18.85 10.31 -4.24
C LEU A 381 -20.07 10.63 -5.12
N ARG A 382 -20.67 9.58 -5.69
CA ARG A 382 -21.69 9.68 -6.75
C ARG A 382 -23.09 10.13 -6.28
N ARG A 383 -23.73 9.33 -5.42
CA ARG A 383 -25.11 9.57 -4.94
C ARG A 383 -25.25 9.53 -3.43
N GLY A 384 -24.58 8.57 -2.79
CA GLY A 384 -24.63 8.43 -1.33
C GLY A 384 -26.02 8.15 -0.78
N LYS A 385 -26.85 7.36 -1.47
CA LYS A 385 -28.22 7.02 -1.06
C LYS A 385 -28.43 5.52 -0.97
N VAL A 386 -29.46 5.12 -0.22
CA VAL A 386 -29.99 3.74 -0.17
C VAL A 386 -31.18 3.66 -1.13
N GLY A 387 -31.26 2.57 -1.91
CA GLY A 387 -32.38 2.32 -2.82
C GLY A 387 -32.19 2.83 -4.25
N ASP A 388 -31.00 3.34 -4.59
CA ASP A 388 -30.68 3.84 -5.94
C ASP A 388 -30.83 2.73 -6.99
N TRP A 389 -30.61 1.47 -6.59
CA TRP A 389 -30.77 0.28 -7.42
C TRP A 389 -32.12 0.17 -8.16
N LYS A 390 -33.20 0.75 -7.63
CA LYS A 390 -34.54 0.72 -8.25
C LYS A 390 -34.58 1.36 -9.63
N HIS A 391 -33.72 2.34 -9.88
CA HIS A 391 -33.67 3.06 -11.15
C HIS A 391 -32.89 2.30 -12.23
N TYR A 392 -32.19 1.22 -11.87
CA TYR A 392 -31.23 0.55 -12.75
C TYR A 392 -31.50 -0.95 -12.92
N LEU A 393 -31.84 -1.66 -11.83
CA LEU A 393 -31.99 -3.11 -11.89
C LEU A 393 -33.33 -3.53 -12.48
N THR A 394 -33.26 -4.39 -13.49
CA THR A 394 -34.44 -5.13 -13.95
C THR A 394 -34.89 -6.13 -12.88
N PRO A 395 -36.18 -6.52 -12.87
CA PRO A 395 -36.67 -7.55 -11.94
C PRO A 395 -35.88 -8.87 -12.04
N PHE A 396 -35.36 -9.21 -13.22
CA PHE A 396 -34.52 -10.38 -13.44
C PHE A 396 -33.22 -10.33 -12.63
N PHE A 397 -32.45 -9.23 -12.74
CA PHE A 397 -31.21 -9.09 -11.99
C PHE A 397 -31.45 -8.86 -10.49
N SER A 398 -32.52 -8.14 -10.12
CA SER A 398 -32.91 -8.00 -8.71
C SER A 398 -33.10 -9.36 -8.03
N ARG A 399 -33.86 -10.27 -8.66
CA ARG A 399 -34.08 -11.63 -8.13
C ARG A 399 -32.81 -12.46 -8.06
N ARG A 400 -31.88 -12.31 -9.00
CA ARG A 400 -30.57 -13.00 -8.95
C ARG A 400 -29.73 -12.53 -7.77
N VAL A 401 -29.72 -11.23 -7.48
CA VAL A 401 -29.04 -10.67 -6.30
C VAL A 401 -29.72 -11.13 -5.00
N GLU A 402 -31.05 -11.14 -4.94
CA GLU A 402 -31.81 -11.66 -3.79
C GLU A 402 -31.51 -13.14 -3.54
N LYS A 403 -31.45 -13.95 -4.61
CA LYS A 403 -31.06 -15.35 -4.51
C LYS A 403 -29.64 -15.50 -3.94
N MET A 404 -28.68 -14.72 -4.43
CA MET A 404 -27.32 -14.71 -3.90
C MET A 404 -27.29 -14.37 -2.40
N VAL A 405 -28.09 -13.40 -1.95
CA VAL A 405 -28.23 -13.06 -0.53
C VAL A 405 -28.81 -14.22 0.26
N LYS A 406 -29.93 -14.79 -0.21
CA LYS A 406 -30.60 -15.93 0.43
C LYS A 406 -29.65 -17.12 0.57
N ASP A 407 -29.01 -17.53 -0.52
CA ASP A 407 -28.11 -18.69 -0.54
C ASP A 407 -26.92 -18.53 0.43
N ASN A 408 -26.53 -17.29 0.74
CA ASN A 408 -25.36 -17.01 1.58
C ASN A 408 -25.68 -16.50 2.98
N LEU A 409 -26.89 -16.02 3.30
CA LEU A 409 -27.15 -15.32 4.57
C LEU A 409 -28.46 -15.77 5.26
N THR A 410 -29.15 -16.82 4.80
CA THR A 410 -30.46 -17.23 5.38
C THR A 410 -30.41 -17.53 6.88
N ASP A 411 -29.32 -18.14 7.36
CA ASP A 411 -29.08 -18.54 8.76
C ASP A 411 -28.17 -17.55 9.52
N VAL A 412 -27.87 -16.40 8.91
CA VAL A 412 -27.02 -15.36 9.52
C VAL A 412 -27.91 -14.32 10.17
N ASN A 413 -27.59 -13.93 11.40
CA ASN A 413 -28.29 -12.84 12.10
C ASN A 413 -27.88 -11.47 11.53
N LEU A 414 -28.21 -11.21 10.27
CA LEU A 414 -27.94 -9.97 9.55
C LEU A 414 -29.09 -9.69 8.57
N ASN A 415 -29.88 -8.66 8.87
CA ASN A 415 -30.93 -8.21 7.97
C ASN A 415 -30.36 -7.30 6.87
N ILE A 416 -30.57 -7.65 5.59
CA ILE A 416 -30.16 -6.80 4.47
C ILE A 416 -31.33 -5.93 4.05
N GLU A 417 -31.27 -4.65 4.39
CA GLU A 417 -32.27 -3.67 3.99
C GLU A 417 -31.95 -3.09 2.61
N TYR A 418 -32.89 -3.20 1.68
CA TYR A 418 -32.72 -2.64 0.33
C TYR A 418 -33.25 -1.21 0.21
N GLU A 419 -34.03 -0.77 1.19
CA GLU A 419 -34.77 0.49 1.19
C GLU A 419 -34.90 0.99 2.62
N LEU A 420 -34.95 2.31 2.80
CA LEU A 420 -35.20 2.90 4.10
C LEU A 420 -36.71 3.05 4.31
N THR A 421 -37.23 2.50 5.39
CA THR A 421 -38.64 2.66 5.81
C THR A 421 -38.88 3.96 6.56
N VAL A 422 -37.79 4.61 7.03
CA VAL A 422 -37.78 5.90 7.72
C VAL A 422 -36.97 6.88 6.87
N PRO A 423 -37.40 8.15 6.72
CA PRO A 423 -36.59 9.14 6.02
C PRO A 423 -35.21 9.25 6.67
N PRO A 424 -34.13 9.36 5.88
CA PRO A 424 -32.78 9.42 6.42
C PRO A 424 -32.62 10.66 7.30
N THR A 425 -31.92 10.51 8.43
CA THR A 425 -31.50 11.63 9.30
C THR A 425 -30.40 12.49 8.66
N VAL A 426 -29.89 12.06 7.51
CA VAL A 426 -28.68 12.54 6.85
C VAL A 426 -29.05 13.21 5.52
N GLU A 427 -29.76 14.35 5.55
CA GLU A 427 -29.93 15.22 4.36
C GLU A 427 -29.27 16.60 4.54
#